data_AF-A0A8I2CYB8-F1
#
_entry.id   AF-A0A8I2CYB8-F1
#
_cell.length_a   1.000
_cell.length_b   1.000
_cell.length_c   1.000
_cell.angle_alpha   90.00
_cell.angle_beta   90.00
_cell.angle_gamma   90.00
#
_symmetry.space_group_name_H-M   'P 1'
#
loop_
_entity.id
_entity.type
_entity.pdbx_description
1 polymer ?
#
loop_
_entity_poly.entity_id
_entity_poly.type
_entity_poly.pdbx_seq_one_letter_code
_entity_poly.pdbx_strand_id
1 'polypeptide(L)'
;MNSRTAILYIASGFVAASIIFAGYLFFKKPEKIAPPSIEEAKSVIVFKDVKYSGEKKGVIEWEIRGKSGKKHVDKPVVEMEEIDGEYKPKSDLFVRFKGSKGVMDTEQETGTVEDVRIIHNNDYALTTKYLNFDFKKGLAVTDAPVKIEGSRLTLMGIGLLSNAKEETIKLMKNVTGFIEAKNGKYRFSADSFMYSMRDNRYLLDGNALMSGQDLRVTCDRLYIYTDGEEIEKVDARGKVRMYAKGSIAKNEQSVYHFKGGKVGPTASSLGEKTIAAQQAKPIPKNRLVEKHWQDNKKKKQE
;
A
#
# COMPACT_ATOMS: atom_id res chain seq x y z
N MET A 1 -9.36 20.39 -29.90
CA MET A 1 -8.08 20.03 -29.26
C MET A 1 -8.36 19.83 -27.77
N ASN A 2 -8.35 18.58 -27.30
CA ASN A 2 -8.99 18.21 -26.04
C ASN A 2 -8.22 18.75 -24.82
N SER A 3 -8.95 19.21 -23.82
CA SER A 3 -8.44 19.81 -22.56
C SER A 3 -7.40 18.93 -21.84
N ARG A 4 -7.45 17.61 -22.03
CA ARG A 4 -6.48 16.65 -21.46
C ARG A 4 -5.08 16.73 -22.11
N THR A 5 -5.01 16.94 -23.41
CA THR A 5 -3.74 17.14 -24.14
C THR A 5 -3.08 18.46 -23.77
N ALA A 6 -3.86 19.54 -23.60
CA ALA A 6 -3.33 20.83 -23.14
C ALA A 6 -2.78 20.75 -21.71
N ILE A 7 -3.45 20.02 -20.80
CA ILE A 7 -2.97 19.80 -19.42
C ILE A 7 -1.70 18.95 -19.40
N LEU A 8 -1.58 17.94 -20.27
CA LEU A 8 -0.36 17.11 -20.40
C LEU A 8 0.83 17.91 -20.94
N TYR A 9 0.63 18.78 -21.94
CA TYR A 9 1.70 19.64 -22.46
C TYR A 9 2.10 20.73 -21.46
N ILE A 10 1.14 21.33 -20.75
CA ILE A 10 1.42 22.32 -19.69
C ILE A 10 2.11 21.67 -18.49
N ALA A 11 1.72 20.46 -18.09
CA ALA A 11 2.38 19.71 -17.01
C ALA A 11 3.79 19.24 -17.40
N SER A 12 4.00 18.77 -18.63
CA SER A 12 5.35 18.39 -19.11
C SER A 12 6.27 19.60 -19.27
N GLY A 13 5.72 20.74 -19.72
CA GLY A 13 6.44 22.02 -19.78
C GLY A 13 6.82 22.54 -18.40
N PHE A 14 5.97 22.33 -17.38
CA PHE A 14 6.25 22.74 -16.01
C PHE A 14 7.34 21.88 -15.35
N VAL A 15 7.31 20.56 -15.56
CA VAL A 15 8.36 19.66 -15.07
C VAL A 15 9.69 19.93 -15.76
N ALA A 16 9.69 20.15 -17.08
CA ALA A 16 10.89 20.53 -17.81
C ALA A 16 11.45 21.91 -17.38
N ALA A 17 10.59 22.90 -17.15
CA ALA A 17 10.99 24.22 -16.66
C ALA A 17 11.54 24.18 -15.23
N SER A 18 10.96 23.35 -14.34
CA SER A 18 11.48 23.15 -12.99
C SER A 18 12.85 22.45 -12.99
N ILE A 19 13.11 21.54 -13.94
CA ILE A 19 14.41 20.87 -14.10
C ILE A 19 15.46 21.85 -14.67
N ILE A 20 15.10 22.67 -15.66
CA ILE A 20 15.99 23.70 -16.22
C ILE A 20 16.31 24.77 -15.17
N PHE A 21 15.33 25.17 -14.34
CA PHE A 21 15.52 26.15 -13.28
C PHE A 21 16.35 25.59 -12.10
N ALA A 22 16.17 24.32 -11.73
CA ALA A 22 17.04 23.62 -10.80
C ALA A 22 18.48 23.55 -11.34
N GLY A 23 18.66 23.25 -12.62
CA GLY A 23 19.97 23.31 -13.27
C GLY A 23 20.60 24.70 -13.23
N TYR A 24 19.83 25.76 -13.54
CA TYR A 24 20.32 27.15 -13.53
C TYR A 24 20.76 27.63 -12.14
N LEU A 25 20.06 27.23 -11.07
CA LEU A 25 20.48 27.53 -9.69
C LEU A 25 21.74 26.76 -9.28
N PHE A 26 22.00 25.59 -9.84
CA PHE A 26 23.25 24.85 -9.65
C PHE A 26 24.43 25.42 -10.47
N PHE A 27 24.18 26.17 -11.55
CA PHE A 27 25.22 26.81 -12.38
C PHE A 27 25.62 28.24 -11.95
N LYS A 28 24.82 28.94 -11.12
CA LYS A 28 25.25 30.21 -10.52
C LYS A 28 26.09 29.99 -9.26
N LYS A 29 27.40 29.86 -9.47
CA LYS A 29 28.42 29.85 -8.41
C LYS A 29 28.35 31.16 -7.60
N PRO A 30 28.31 31.14 -6.25
CA PRO A 30 28.74 32.28 -5.46
C PRO A 30 30.25 32.48 -5.65
N GLU A 31 30.65 33.75 -5.76
CA GLU A 31 32.02 34.18 -5.97
C GLU A 31 32.95 33.65 -4.88
N LYS A 32 34.05 33.02 -5.31
CA LYS A 32 34.97 32.28 -4.43
C LYS A 32 35.76 33.24 -3.55
N ILE A 33 35.51 33.22 -2.25
CA ILE A 33 36.53 33.57 -1.26
C ILE A 33 37.23 32.25 -0.92
N ALA A 34 38.50 32.11 -1.28
CA ALA A 34 39.28 30.90 -1.05
C ALA A 34 39.58 30.74 0.46
N PRO A 35 39.14 29.66 1.12
CA PRO A 35 39.66 29.29 2.43
C PRO A 35 41.03 28.59 2.29
N PRO A 36 41.87 28.61 3.33
CA PRO A 36 43.18 27.94 3.30
C PRO A 36 43.01 26.44 3.09
N SER A 37 43.98 25.83 2.42
CA SER A 37 44.05 24.39 2.18
C SER A 37 44.03 23.62 3.49
N ILE A 38 42.99 22.82 3.69
CA ILE A 38 42.97 21.78 4.71
C ILE A 38 43.06 20.45 3.96
N GLU A 39 44.07 19.68 4.36
CA GLU A 39 44.37 18.31 3.97
C GLU A 39 43.11 17.42 3.94
N GLU A 40 43.20 16.33 3.17
CA GLU A 40 42.22 15.28 2.84
C GLU A 40 41.36 14.73 4.01
N ALA A 41 40.57 15.59 4.65
CA ALA A 41 39.48 15.19 5.50
C ALA A 41 38.27 14.98 4.59
N LYS A 42 37.70 13.76 4.59
CA LYS A 42 36.37 13.46 4.03
C LYS A 42 35.39 14.55 4.49
N SER A 43 35.16 15.54 3.64
CA SER A 43 34.42 16.74 4.02
C SER A 43 32.94 16.40 3.95
N VAL A 44 32.37 16.07 5.11
CA VAL A 44 30.94 15.89 5.28
C VAL A 44 30.38 17.19 5.81
N ILE A 45 29.45 17.79 5.06
CA ILE A 45 28.71 18.96 5.53
C ILE A 45 27.52 18.46 6.33
N VAL A 46 27.48 18.81 7.63
CA VAL A 46 26.40 18.42 8.54
C VAL A 46 25.48 19.62 8.77
N PHE A 47 24.21 19.41 8.49
CA PHE A 47 23.14 20.35 8.77
C PHE A 47 22.32 19.83 9.96
N LYS A 48 21.92 20.73 10.85
CA LYS A 48 20.94 20.46 11.91
C LYS A 48 19.63 21.15 11.57
N ASP A 49 18.52 20.54 11.98
CA ASP A 49 17.16 21.05 11.77
C ASP A 49 16.90 21.40 10.29
N VAL A 50 17.10 20.39 9.44
CA VAL A 50 16.95 20.53 8.00
C VAL A 50 15.48 20.69 7.67
N LYS A 51 15.17 21.75 6.93
CA LYS A 51 13.87 21.97 6.32
C LYS A 51 14.05 22.22 4.83
N TYR A 52 13.35 21.43 4.02
CA TYR A 52 13.34 21.57 2.58
C TYR A 52 11.89 21.54 2.08
N SER A 53 11.54 22.41 1.14
CA SER A 53 10.16 22.54 0.65
C SER A 53 10.14 22.90 -0.82
N GLY A 54 9.15 22.37 -1.53
CA GLY A 54 8.83 22.77 -2.90
C GLY A 54 7.58 23.62 -2.94
N GLU A 55 7.69 24.79 -3.55
CA GLU A 55 6.58 25.72 -3.71
C GLU A 55 6.16 25.79 -5.18
N LYS A 56 4.85 25.80 -5.42
CA LYS A 56 4.28 26.07 -6.74
C LYS A 56 3.19 27.13 -6.60
N LYS A 57 3.35 28.24 -7.32
CA LYS A 57 2.38 29.36 -7.34
C LYS A 57 2.01 29.89 -5.94
N GLY A 58 2.97 30.02 -5.01
CA GLY A 58 2.68 30.54 -3.66
C GLY A 58 2.26 29.47 -2.64
N VAL A 59 2.10 28.21 -3.05
CA VAL A 59 1.64 27.12 -2.17
C VAL A 59 2.75 26.09 -1.99
N ILE A 60 3.08 25.77 -0.74
CA ILE A 60 3.99 24.68 -0.40
C ILE A 60 3.29 23.37 -0.76
N GLU A 61 3.70 22.74 -1.86
CA GLU A 61 3.15 21.47 -2.33
C GLU A 61 3.74 20.31 -1.54
N TRP A 62 5.00 20.40 -1.12
CA TRP A 62 5.61 19.40 -0.24
C TRP A 62 6.66 20.04 0.67
N GLU A 63 6.89 19.38 1.80
CA GLU A 63 7.89 19.75 2.80
C GLU A 63 8.52 18.49 3.38
N ILE A 64 9.84 18.49 3.54
CA ILE A 64 10.61 17.45 4.22
C ILE A 64 11.40 18.12 5.33
N ARG A 65 11.31 17.56 6.52
CA ARG A 65 12.05 17.95 7.71
C ARG A 65 12.91 16.77 8.17
N GLY A 66 14.08 17.08 8.71
CA GLY A 66 14.96 16.11 9.33
C GLY A 66 15.71 16.76 10.48
N LYS A 67 15.99 16.01 11.54
CA LYS A 67 16.78 16.50 12.67
C LYS A 67 18.22 16.78 12.27
N SER A 68 18.78 15.93 11.41
CA SER A 68 20.10 16.13 10.84
C SER A 68 20.12 15.71 9.37
N GLY A 69 20.99 16.36 8.60
CA GLY A 69 21.30 16.00 7.23
C GLY A 69 22.79 16.02 7.00
N LYS A 70 23.33 15.01 6.31
CA LYS A 70 24.75 14.92 5.96
C LYS A 70 24.87 14.88 4.45
N LYS A 71 25.59 15.83 3.88
CA LYS A 71 25.96 15.84 2.46
C LYS A 71 27.44 15.52 2.33
N HIS A 72 27.74 14.45 1.61
CA HIS A 72 29.11 14.10 1.25
C HIS A 72 29.57 15.01 0.11
N VAL A 73 30.76 15.61 0.22
CA VAL A 73 31.30 16.48 -0.85
C VAL A 73 31.93 15.64 -1.98
N ASP A 74 32.39 14.45 -1.65
CA ASP A 74 33.05 13.50 -2.55
C ASP A 74 32.07 12.54 -3.25
N LYS A 75 30.82 12.46 -2.78
CA LYS A 75 29.83 11.49 -3.28
C LYS A 75 28.47 12.15 -3.47
N PRO A 76 27.66 11.71 -4.45
CA PRO A 76 26.31 12.21 -4.66
C PRO A 76 25.32 11.66 -3.63
N VAL A 77 25.71 11.58 -2.36
CA VAL A 77 24.92 10.94 -1.30
C VAL A 77 24.49 11.98 -0.26
N VAL A 78 23.20 11.97 0.04
CA VAL A 78 22.60 12.71 1.15
C VAL A 78 22.02 11.72 2.14
N GLU A 79 22.37 11.88 3.41
CA GLU A 79 21.80 11.12 4.52
C GLU A 79 20.95 12.05 5.38
N MET A 80 19.84 11.54 5.92
CA MET A 80 18.96 12.27 6.82
C MET A 80 18.55 11.39 8.01
N GLU A 81 18.37 12.01 9.17
CA GLU A 81 17.92 11.36 10.41
C GLU A 81 16.63 12.00 10.91
N GLU A 82 15.73 11.20 11.49
CA GLU A 82 14.41 11.59 12.01
C GLU A 82 13.60 12.38 10.97
N ILE A 83 13.24 11.72 9.87
CA ILE A 83 12.59 12.31 8.71
C ILE A 83 11.09 12.45 8.97
N ASP A 84 10.55 13.64 8.71
CA ASP A 84 9.11 13.93 8.66
C ASP A 84 8.81 14.67 7.35
N GLY A 85 7.94 14.11 6.52
CA GLY A 85 7.56 14.67 5.23
C GLY A 85 6.06 14.87 5.12
N GLU A 86 5.66 15.92 4.43
CA GLU A 86 4.27 16.21 4.08
C GLU A 86 4.17 16.56 2.60
N TYR A 87 3.22 15.94 1.91
CA TYR A 87 2.88 16.21 0.50
C TYR A 87 1.39 16.55 0.39
N LYS A 88 1.10 17.70 -0.20
CA LYS A 88 -0.23 18.28 -0.43
C LYS A 88 -0.41 18.57 -1.92
N PRO A 89 -0.62 17.53 -2.75
CA PRO A 89 -0.84 17.70 -4.19
C PRO A 89 -2.10 18.51 -4.54
N LYS A 90 -3.10 18.48 -3.66
CA LYS A 90 -4.39 19.16 -3.78
C LYS A 90 -4.89 19.55 -2.40
N SER A 91 -5.86 20.45 -2.32
CA SER A 91 -6.41 20.93 -1.04
C SER A 91 -7.04 19.84 -0.16
N ASP A 92 -7.48 18.74 -0.77
CA ASP A 92 -8.19 17.62 -0.14
C ASP A 92 -7.36 16.35 0.01
N LEU A 93 -6.14 16.32 -0.54
CA LEU A 93 -5.26 15.16 -0.55
C LEU A 93 -3.98 15.48 0.22
N PHE A 94 -3.71 14.70 1.26
CA PHE A 94 -2.50 14.86 2.04
C PHE A 94 -1.85 13.51 2.33
N VAL A 95 -0.53 13.50 2.20
CA VAL A 95 0.32 12.35 2.50
C VAL A 95 1.36 12.80 3.49
N ARG A 96 1.44 12.14 4.64
CA ARG A 96 2.52 12.33 5.60
C ARG A 96 3.42 11.12 5.61
N PHE A 97 4.71 11.36 5.78
CA PHE A 97 5.75 10.36 5.74
C PHE A 97 6.63 10.53 6.97
N LYS A 98 6.97 9.42 7.62
CA LYS A 98 7.97 9.41 8.68
C LYS A 98 8.96 8.27 8.44
N GLY A 99 10.21 8.50 8.82
CA GLY A 99 11.27 7.49 8.81
C GLY A 99 12.38 7.83 9.80
N SER A 100 13.10 6.82 10.26
CA SER A 100 14.20 7.00 11.22
C SER A 100 15.48 7.47 10.54
N LYS A 101 15.82 6.87 9.40
CA LYS A 101 17.02 7.18 8.62
C LYS A 101 16.72 7.07 7.13
N GLY A 102 17.21 8.03 6.35
CA GLY A 102 17.11 8.02 4.90
C GLY A 102 18.46 8.25 4.24
N VAL A 103 18.66 7.61 3.10
CA VAL A 103 19.83 7.79 2.25
C VAL A 103 19.36 7.96 0.81
N MET A 104 19.87 8.95 0.11
CA MET A 104 19.55 9.22 -1.28
C MET A 104 20.81 9.45 -2.10
N ASP A 105 20.89 8.76 -3.23
CA ASP A 105 21.78 9.11 -4.34
C ASP A 105 21.11 10.19 -5.19
N THR A 106 21.69 11.38 -5.21
CA THR A 106 21.12 12.56 -5.89
C THR A 106 21.29 12.53 -7.40
N GLU A 107 22.23 11.75 -7.94
CA GLU A 107 22.43 11.62 -9.38
C GLU A 107 21.52 10.55 -9.98
N GLN A 108 21.41 9.41 -9.30
CA GLN A 108 20.52 8.32 -9.69
C GLN A 108 19.06 8.63 -9.35
N GLU A 109 18.83 9.55 -8.41
CA GLU A 109 17.51 9.85 -7.84
C GLU A 109 16.86 8.60 -7.25
N THR A 110 17.67 7.83 -6.53
CA THR A 110 17.25 6.62 -5.82
C THR A 110 17.58 6.74 -4.36
N GLY A 111 16.77 6.16 -3.48
CA GLY A 111 17.04 6.21 -2.05
C GLY A 111 16.36 5.11 -1.27
N THR A 112 16.68 5.05 0.00
CA THR A 112 16.11 4.12 0.96
C THR A 112 15.75 4.89 2.22
N VAL A 113 14.62 4.56 2.83
CA VAL A 113 14.27 5.04 4.16
C VAL A 113 13.92 3.87 5.07
N GLU A 114 14.35 3.95 6.32
CA GLU A 114 14.13 2.98 7.39
C GLU A 114 12.97 3.41 8.31
N ASP A 115 12.36 2.42 8.97
CA ASP A 115 11.23 2.54 9.91
C ASP A 115 10.10 3.42 9.36
N VAL A 116 9.63 3.04 8.17
CA VAL A 116 8.72 3.87 7.38
C VAL A 116 7.30 3.79 7.93
N ARG A 117 6.70 4.96 8.13
CA ARG A 117 5.27 5.14 8.33
C ARG A 117 4.72 6.18 7.36
N ILE A 118 3.80 5.77 6.48
CA ILE A 118 3.08 6.66 5.56
C ILE A 118 1.64 6.78 6.03
N ILE A 119 1.14 8.01 6.13
CA ILE A 119 -0.26 8.31 6.47
C ILE A 119 -0.89 9.00 5.26
N HIS A 120 -1.96 8.43 4.73
CA HIS A 120 -2.72 8.97 3.61
C HIS A 120 -4.11 9.40 4.08
N ASN A 121 -4.45 10.67 3.87
CA ASN A 121 -5.74 11.27 4.24
C ASN A 121 -6.19 11.05 5.71
N ASN A 122 -5.24 10.85 6.65
CA ASN A 122 -5.47 10.56 8.09
C ASN A 122 -6.34 9.32 8.32
N ASP A 123 -6.61 8.54 7.29
CA ASP A 123 -7.43 7.33 7.36
C ASP A 123 -6.54 6.10 7.25
N TYR A 124 -5.66 6.08 6.24
CA TYR A 124 -4.81 4.94 5.96
C TYR A 124 -3.38 5.16 6.47
N ALA A 125 -2.84 4.15 7.14
CA ALA A 125 -1.45 4.09 7.58
C ALA A 125 -0.77 2.84 7.00
N LEU A 126 0.34 3.04 6.29
CA LEU A 126 1.25 1.99 5.85
C LEU A 126 2.49 1.99 6.74
N THR A 127 2.89 0.82 7.20
CA THR A 127 4.11 0.61 7.99
C THR A 127 4.97 -0.50 7.39
N THR A 128 6.28 -0.28 7.34
CA THR A 128 7.28 -1.25 6.89
C THR A 128 8.65 -0.93 7.49
N LYS A 129 9.53 -1.92 7.57
CA LYS A 129 10.90 -1.74 8.09
C LYS A 129 11.74 -0.82 7.21
N TYR A 130 11.59 -0.89 5.90
CA TYR A 130 12.28 0.00 4.98
C TYR A 130 11.53 0.11 3.65
N LEU A 131 11.79 1.18 2.91
CA LEU A 131 11.22 1.42 1.59
C LEU A 131 12.30 2.03 0.68
N ASN A 132 12.53 1.40 -0.46
CA ASN A 132 13.40 1.89 -1.51
C ASN A 132 12.57 2.71 -2.51
N PHE A 133 13.15 3.78 -3.03
CA PHE A 133 12.51 4.68 -3.98
C PHE A 133 13.38 4.84 -5.22
N ASP A 134 12.74 4.91 -6.38
CA ASP A 134 13.34 5.32 -7.64
C ASP A 134 12.43 6.40 -8.21
N PHE A 135 12.83 7.67 -8.06
CA PHE A 135 12.00 8.81 -8.43
C PHE A 135 11.85 8.93 -9.95
N LYS A 136 12.89 8.61 -10.72
CA LYS A 136 12.85 8.60 -12.20
C LYS A 136 11.82 7.59 -12.72
N LYS A 137 11.79 6.39 -12.12
CA LYS A 137 10.83 5.35 -12.49
C LYS A 137 9.46 5.56 -11.85
N GLY A 138 9.38 6.31 -10.75
CA GLY A 138 8.15 6.52 -9.98
C GLY A 138 7.77 5.28 -9.17
N LEU A 139 8.77 4.57 -8.65
CA LEU A 139 8.60 3.29 -7.94
C LEU A 139 8.95 3.44 -6.46
N ALA A 140 8.15 2.78 -5.62
CA ALA A 140 8.52 2.51 -4.23
C ALA A 140 8.43 1.01 -3.97
N VAL A 141 9.50 0.42 -3.45
CA VAL A 141 9.66 -1.05 -3.35
C VAL A 141 10.22 -1.45 -1.99
N THR A 142 9.71 -2.53 -1.44
CA THR A 142 10.30 -3.20 -0.28
C THR A 142 10.08 -4.69 -0.42
N ASP A 143 10.98 -5.52 0.12
CA ASP A 143 10.75 -6.95 0.31
C ASP A 143 10.32 -7.28 1.75
N ALA A 144 10.31 -6.28 2.64
CA ALA A 144 9.99 -6.45 4.05
C ALA A 144 8.49 -6.66 4.29
N PRO A 145 8.10 -7.15 5.48
CA PRO A 145 6.70 -7.18 5.89
C PRO A 145 6.08 -5.78 5.85
N VAL A 146 4.89 -5.70 5.28
CA VAL A 146 4.11 -4.47 5.16
C VAL A 146 2.77 -4.67 5.85
N LYS A 147 2.35 -3.65 6.60
CA LYS A 147 1.02 -3.57 7.19
C LYS A 147 0.36 -2.27 6.76
N ILE A 148 -0.85 -2.37 6.25
CA ILE A 148 -1.72 -1.25 5.87
C ILE A 148 -2.96 -1.33 6.74
N GLU A 149 -3.28 -0.25 7.44
CA GLU A 149 -4.45 -0.12 8.32
C GLU A 149 -5.23 1.12 7.94
N GLY A 150 -6.54 1.01 7.82
CA GLY A 150 -7.44 2.16 7.73
C GLY A 150 -8.86 1.77 8.10
N SER A 151 -9.79 2.72 7.99
CA SER A 151 -11.16 2.56 8.46
C SER A 151 -11.91 1.38 7.82
N ARG A 152 -11.68 1.11 6.52
CA ARG A 152 -12.40 0.09 5.76
C ARG A 152 -11.55 -1.09 5.31
N LEU A 153 -10.23 -0.95 5.30
CA LEU A 153 -9.33 -1.98 4.81
C LEU A 153 -8.13 -2.11 5.74
N THR A 154 -7.89 -3.34 6.19
CA THR A 154 -6.65 -3.71 6.87
C THR A 154 -6.05 -4.90 6.14
N LEU A 155 -4.77 -4.81 5.78
CA LEU A 155 -4.06 -5.91 5.16
C LEU A 155 -2.59 -5.97 5.59
N MET A 156 -2.07 -7.19 5.58
CA MET A 156 -0.69 -7.52 5.85
C MET A 156 -0.16 -8.40 4.74
N GLY A 157 1.11 -8.25 4.39
CA GLY A 157 1.80 -9.07 3.40
C GLY A 157 3.31 -8.89 3.48
N ILE A 158 4.02 -9.59 2.61
CA ILE A 158 5.48 -9.50 2.48
C ILE A 158 5.82 -8.90 1.12
N GLY A 159 6.58 -7.83 1.16
CA GLY A 159 6.99 -7.04 0.01
C GLY A 159 5.87 -6.18 -0.56
N LEU A 160 6.25 -5.02 -1.09
CA LEU A 160 5.37 -4.07 -1.74
C LEU A 160 6.04 -3.48 -2.98
N LEU A 161 5.24 -3.27 -4.02
CA LEU A 161 5.59 -2.49 -5.20
C LEU A 161 4.49 -1.45 -5.41
N SER A 162 4.83 -0.18 -5.25
CA SER A 162 3.99 0.95 -5.65
C SER A 162 4.52 1.53 -6.94
N ASN A 163 3.64 1.76 -7.91
CA ASN A 163 3.97 2.40 -9.18
C ASN A 163 3.08 3.63 -9.36
N ALA A 164 3.66 4.82 -9.21
CA ALA A 164 2.93 6.08 -9.33
C ALA A 164 2.44 6.35 -10.76
N LYS A 165 3.13 5.85 -11.79
CA LYS A 165 2.74 6.02 -13.20
C LYS A 165 1.56 5.14 -13.58
N GLU A 166 1.48 3.95 -13.00
CA GLU A 166 0.37 3.01 -13.22
C GLU A 166 -0.77 3.18 -12.21
N GLU A 167 -0.54 3.94 -11.13
CA GLU A 167 -1.46 4.13 -10.01
C GLU A 167 -1.85 2.80 -9.37
N THR A 168 -0.84 1.98 -9.10
CA THR A 168 -1.00 0.64 -8.52
C THR A 168 -0.18 0.47 -7.24
N ILE A 169 -0.73 -0.28 -6.29
CA ILE A 169 -0.02 -0.79 -5.11
C ILE A 169 -0.20 -2.29 -5.10
N LYS A 170 0.90 -3.04 -5.08
CA LYS A 170 0.91 -4.51 -5.04
C LYS A 170 1.62 -5.00 -3.78
N LEU A 171 0.97 -5.85 -3.00
CA LEU A 171 1.63 -6.70 -2.00
C LEU A 171 1.99 -8.04 -2.63
N MET A 172 3.23 -8.47 -2.43
CA MET A 172 3.82 -9.51 -3.28
C MET A 172 3.54 -10.94 -2.80
N LYS A 173 3.50 -11.15 -1.48
CA LYS A 173 3.42 -12.50 -0.88
C LYS A 173 2.59 -12.52 0.40
N ASN A 174 2.00 -13.68 0.71
CA ASN A 174 1.36 -14.01 1.99
C ASN A 174 0.35 -12.96 2.46
N VAL A 175 -0.56 -12.57 1.55
CA VAL A 175 -1.49 -11.49 1.85
C VAL A 175 -2.66 -12.01 2.66
N THR A 176 -2.96 -11.31 3.76
CA THR A 176 -4.16 -11.52 4.58
C THR A 176 -4.75 -10.19 5.01
N GLY A 177 -6.05 -10.14 5.25
CA GLY A 177 -6.68 -8.90 5.66
C GLY A 177 -8.19 -9.00 5.84
N PHE A 178 -8.82 -7.85 5.98
CA PHE A 178 -10.27 -7.72 5.92
C PHE A 178 -10.70 -6.41 5.26
N ILE A 179 -11.90 -6.46 4.66
CA ILE A 179 -12.65 -5.29 4.19
C ILE A 179 -13.87 -5.12 5.09
N GLU A 180 -14.13 -3.90 5.53
CA GLU A 180 -15.31 -3.50 6.28
C GLU A 180 -16.24 -2.71 5.35
N ALA A 181 -17.42 -3.25 5.10
CA ALA A 181 -18.47 -2.65 4.28
C ALA A 181 -19.77 -2.55 5.09
N LYS A 182 -20.78 -1.79 4.62
CA LYS A 182 -22.05 -1.64 5.37
C LYS A 182 -22.76 -2.97 5.63
N ASN A 183 -22.61 -3.93 4.72
CA ASN A 183 -23.23 -5.25 4.81
C ASN A 183 -22.38 -6.29 5.57
N GLY A 184 -21.25 -5.89 6.15
CA GLY A 184 -20.46 -6.72 7.04
C GLY A 184 -18.96 -6.67 6.77
N LYS A 185 -18.24 -7.52 7.52
CA LYS A 185 -16.78 -7.64 7.48
C LYS A 185 -16.38 -8.89 6.71
N TYR A 186 -15.56 -8.73 5.69
CA TYR A 186 -15.07 -9.80 4.83
C TYR A 186 -13.58 -10.02 5.07
N ARG A 187 -13.22 -11.16 5.65
CA ARG A 187 -11.82 -11.57 5.76
C ARG A 187 -11.35 -12.14 4.43
N PHE A 188 -10.10 -11.92 4.08
CA PHE A 188 -9.52 -12.47 2.86
C PHE A 188 -8.07 -12.92 3.05
N SER A 189 -7.63 -13.81 2.16
CA SER A 189 -6.23 -14.18 1.98
C SER A 189 -5.93 -14.52 0.53
N ALA A 190 -4.69 -14.32 0.10
CA ALA A 190 -4.21 -14.69 -1.24
C ALA A 190 -2.68 -14.75 -1.26
N ASP A 191 -2.12 -15.29 -2.36
CA ASP A 191 -0.68 -15.26 -2.58
C ASP A 191 -0.21 -13.81 -2.78
N SER A 192 -0.95 -13.00 -3.54
CA SER A 192 -0.68 -11.58 -3.74
C SER A 192 -1.94 -10.72 -3.79
N PHE A 193 -1.76 -9.41 -3.58
CA PHE A 193 -2.82 -8.42 -3.66
C PHE A 193 -2.39 -7.24 -4.51
N MET A 194 -3.30 -6.70 -5.31
CA MET A 194 -3.07 -5.47 -6.05
C MET A 194 -4.28 -4.55 -5.92
N TYR A 195 -4.01 -3.27 -5.62
CA TYR A 195 -4.98 -2.20 -5.75
C TYR A 195 -4.67 -1.39 -7.00
N SER A 196 -5.64 -1.29 -7.91
CA SER A 196 -5.63 -0.37 -9.05
C SER A 196 -6.50 0.84 -8.71
N MET A 197 -5.89 2.00 -8.51
CA MET A 197 -6.61 3.22 -8.10
C MET A 197 -7.50 3.77 -9.22
N ARG A 198 -7.06 3.64 -10.49
CA ARG A 198 -7.83 4.11 -11.66
C ARG A 198 -9.24 3.53 -11.75
N ASP A 199 -9.37 2.26 -11.39
CA ASP A 199 -10.61 1.49 -11.54
C ASP A 199 -11.25 1.16 -10.18
N ASN A 200 -10.72 1.69 -9.08
CA ASN A 200 -11.11 1.36 -7.70
C ASN A 200 -11.30 -0.15 -7.50
N ARG A 201 -10.28 -0.93 -7.88
CA ARG A 201 -10.36 -2.39 -7.94
C ARG A 201 -9.26 -3.05 -7.14
N TYR A 202 -9.65 -3.98 -6.27
CA TYR A 202 -8.74 -4.91 -5.64
C TYR A 202 -8.68 -6.22 -6.43
N LEU A 203 -7.49 -6.78 -6.54
CA LEU A 203 -7.25 -8.12 -7.07
C LEU A 203 -6.55 -8.93 -5.99
N LEU A 204 -7.16 -10.05 -5.60
CA LEU A 204 -6.53 -11.13 -4.85
C LEU A 204 -6.14 -12.21 -5.86
N ASP A 205 -4.85 -12.48 -6.01
CA ASP A 205 -4.31 -13.39 -7.03
C ASP A 205 -3.52 -14.52 -6.37
N GLY A 206 -3.84 -15.76 -6.76
CA GLY A 206 -3.31 -16.99 -6.20
C GLY A 206 -4.01 -17.39 -4.91
N ASN A 207 -4.56 -18.61 -4.88
CA ASN A 207 -5.24 -19.20 -3.70
C ASN A 207 -6.19 -18.23 -2.98
N ALA A 208 -6.92 -17.40 -3.73
CA ALA A 208 -7.75 -16.35 -3.19
C ALA A 208 -8.90 -16.95 -2.36
N LEU A 209 -9.05 -16.46 -1.14
CA LEU A 209 -10.12 -16.78 -0.21
C LEU A 209 -10.76 -15.49 0.26
N MET A 210 -12.09 -15.43 0.26
CA MET A 210 -12.85 -14.39 0.94
C MET A 210 -13.98 -15.01 1.76
N SER A 211 -14.17 -14.54 2.99
CA SER A 211 -15.16 -15.07 3.92
C SER A 211 -15.87 -13.94 4.66
N GLY A 212 -17.19 -13.88 4.50
CA GLY A 212 -18.12 -13.10 5.33
C GLY A 212 -18.92 -14.00 6.27
N GLN A 213 -20.04 -13.50 6.79
CA GLN A 213 -20.90 -14.22 7.74
C GLN A 213 -21.57 -15.46 7.13
N ASP A 214 -22.18 -15.31 5.95
CA ASP A 214 -22.97 -16.37 5.30
C ASP A 214 -22.34 -16.90 4.00
N LEU A 215 -21.19 -16.35 3.62
CA LEU A 215 -20.56 -16.60 2.33
C LEU A 215 -19.07 -16.82 2.50
N ARG A 216 -18.57 -17.92 1.94
CA ARG A 216 -17.14 -18.15 1.74
C ARG A 216 -16.89 -18.52 0.29
N VAL A 217 -15.90 -17.88 -0.33
CA VAL A 217 -15.50 -18.09 -1.72
C VAL A 217 -14.01 -18.42 -1.76
N THR A 218 -13.64 -19.46 -2.49
CA THR A 218 -12.25 -19.75 -2.87
C THR A 218 -12.11 -19.79 -4.39
N CYS A 219 -11.03 -19.26 -4.94
CA CYS A 219 -10.77 -19.23 -6.38
C CYS A 219 -9.30 -18.94 -6.67
N ASP A 220 -8.88 -19.03 -7.94
CA ASP A 220 -7.52 -18.64 -8.33
C ASP A 220 -7.37 -17.11 -8.32
N ARG A 221 -8.40 -16.35 -8.74
CA ARG A 221 -8.41 -14.88 -8.76
C ARG A 221 -9.74 -14.30 -8.31
N LEU A 222 -9.69 -13.30 -7.44
CA LEU A 222 -10.87 -12.56 -6.98
C LEU A 222 -10.70 -11.07 -7.26
N TYR A 223 -11.55 -10.53 -8.13
CA TYR A 223 -11.64 -9.10 -8.39
C TYR A 223 -12.75 -8.50 -7.53
N ILE A 224 -12.42 -7.47 -6.76
CA ILE A 224 -13.37 -6.74 -5.91
C ILE A 224 -13.43 -5.31 -6.41
N TYR A 225 -14.61 -4.87 -6.82
CA TYR A 225 -14.87 -3.52 -7.32
C TYR A 225 -15.56 -2.72 -6.22
N THR A 226 -15.10 -1.50 -5.99
CA THR A 226 -15.65 -0.58 -4.99
C THR A 226 -15.88 0.80 -5.57
N ASP A 227 -16.87 1.52 -5.05
CA ASP A 227 -17.07 2.96 -5.31
C ASP A 227 -16.24 3.85 -4.37
N GLY A 228 -15.33 3.24 -3.59
CA GLY A 228 -14.56 3.89 -2.52
C GLY A 228 -15.22 3.74 -1.15
N GLU A 229 -16.51 3.39 -1.11
CA GLU A 229 -17.25 3.20 0.13
C GLU A 229 -17.72 1.77 0.37
N GLU A 230 -18.31 1.16 -0.65
CA GLU A 230 -18.95 -0.15 -0.60
C GLU A 230 -18.31 -1.10 -1.59
N ILE A 231 -18.51 -2.39 -1.37
CA ILE A 231 -18.25 -3.40 -2.40
C ILE A 231 -19.43 -3.37 -3.37
N GLU A 232 -19.19 -3.06 -4.63
CA GLU A 232 -20.22 -3.06 -5.68
C GLU A 232 -20.40 -4.45 -6.29
N LYS A 233 -19.26 -5.09 -6.60
CA LYS A 233 -19.20 -6.32 -7.38
C LYS A 233 -17.96 -7.14 -7.01
N VAL A 234 -18.14 -8.45 -6.96
CA VAL A 234 -17.04 -9.42 -6.83
C VAL A 234 -17.09 -10.39 -8.01
N ASP A 235 -15.97 -10.55 -8.70
CA ASP A 235 -15.81 -11.48 -9.84
C ASP A 235 -14.72 -12.51 -9.49
N ALA A 236 -15.15 -13.74 -9.19
CA ALA A 236 -14.31 -14.87 -8.84
C ALA A 236 -14.03 -15.71 -10.10
N ARG A 237 -12.76 -16.06 -10.33
CA ARG A 237 -12.33 -16.80 -11.53
C ARG A 237 -11.33 -17.90 -11.19
N GLY A 238 -11.44 -19.03 -11.89
CA GLY A 238 -10.59 -20.21 -11.76
C GLY A 238 -10.95 -21.02 -10.53
N LYS A 239 -11.36 -22.28 -10.73
CA LYS A 239 -11.66 -23.26 -9.65
C LYS A 239 -12.52 -22.68 -8.53
N VAL A 240 -13.56 -21.91 -8.88
CA VAL A 240 -14.41 -21.22 -7.90
C VAL A 240 -15.17 -22.25 -7.08
N ARG A 241 -15.06 -22.15 -5.75
CA ARG A 241 -15.89 -22.89 -4.80
C ARG A 241 -16.55 -21.91 -3.85
N MET A 242 -17.88 -21.91 -3.86
CA MET A 242 -18.69 -21.10 -2.96
C MET A 242 -19.33 -22.01 -1.90
N TYR A 243 -19.24 -21.61 -0.65
CA TYR A 243 -19.88 -22.24 0.49
C TYR A 243 -20.91 -21.26 1.04
N ALA A 244 -22.19 -21.64 0.98
CA ALA A 244 -23.29 -20.83 1.50
C ALA A 244 -24.35 -21.75 2.11
N LYS A 245 -24.78 -21.48 3.35
CA LYS A 245 -25.88 -22.19 4.04
C LYS A 245 -25.81 -23.74 3.92
N GLY A 246 -24.62 -24.31 4.10
CA GLY A 246 -24.38 -25.76 4.03
C GLY A 246 -24.31 -26.36 2.63
N SER A 247 -24.45 -25.56 1.58
CA SER A 247 -24.29 -25.98 0.18
C SER A 247 -22.96 -25.54 -0.40
N ILE A 248 -22.44 -26.32 -1.34
CA ILE A 248 -21.23 -26.00 -2.11
C ILE A 248 -21.61 -25.84 -3.58
N ALA A 249 -21.24 -24.73 -4.19
CA ALA A 249 -21.32 -24.54 -5.63
C ALA A 249 -19.90 -24.48 -6.22
N LYS A 250 -19.67 -25.17 -7.34
CA LYS A 250 -18.41 -25.17 -8.08
C LYS A 250 -18.65 -24.54 -9.45
N ASN A 251 -17.79 -23.62 -9.87
CA ASN A 251 -17.86 -22.97 -11.18
C ASN A 251 -16.45 -22.57 -11.66
N GLU A 252 -16.29 -22.30 -12.95
CA GLU A 252 -15.06 -21.64 -13.46
C GLU A 252 -15.06 -20.13 -13.24
N GLN A 253 -16.24 -19.52 -13.23
CA GLN A 253 -16.42 -18.11 -12.94
C GLN A 253 -17.70 -17.89 -12.15
N SER A 254 -17.71 -16.91 -11.25
CA SER A 254 -18.91 -16.46 -10.57
C SER A 254 -18.83 -14.96 -10.28
N VAL A 255 -19.87 -14.24 -10.69
CA VAL A 255 -19.98 -12.78 -10.48
C VAL A 255 -21.11 -12.51 -9.50
N TYR A 256 -20.81 -11.77 -8.45
CA TYR A 256 -21.73 -11.36 -7.40
C TYR A 256 -21.86 -9.84 -7.40
N HIS A 257 -23.10 -9.34 -7.43
CA HIS A 257 -23.40 -7.94 -7.24
C HIS A 257 -23.98 -7.71 -5.85
N PHE A 258 -23.62 -6.59 -5.22
CA PHE A 258 -23.99 -6.26 -3.84
C PHE A 258 -25.03 -5.12 -3.74
N LYS A 259 -25.67 -4.75 -4.87
CA LYS A 259 -26.68 -3.68 -4.92
C LYS A 259 -27.87 -3.98 -4.00
N GLY A 260 -28.19 -3.04 -3.10
CA GLY A 260 -29.41 -3.05 -2.28
C GLY A 260 -29.46 -4.15 -1.21
N GLY A 261 -28.31 -4.60 -0.70
CA GLY A 261 -28.23 -5.60 0.37
C GLY A 261 -28.55 -7.04 -0.06
N LYS A 262 -28.81 -7.28 -1.35
CA LYS A 262 -29.00 -8.61 -1.92
C LYS A 262 -27.72 -9.04 -2.63
N VAL A 263 -27.15 -10.15 -2.21
CA VAL A 263 -26.02 -10.81 -2.88
C VAL A 263 -26.59 -11.90 -3.78
N GLY A 264 -26.37 -11.80 -5.09
CA GLY A 264 -26.87 -12.77 -6.06
C GLY A 264 -25.89 -13.03 -7.20
N PRO A 265 -25.72 -14.30 -7.62
CA PRO A 265 -24.92 -14.62 -8.81
C PRO A 265 -25.65 -14.18 -10.08
N THR A 266 -24.90 -13.69 -11.09
CA THR A 266 -25.50 -13.22 -12.37
C THR A 266 -25.02 -13.98 -13.61
N ALA A 267 -23.99 -14.81 -13.49
CA ALA A 267 -23.53 -15.69 -14.57
C ALA A 267 -24.23 -17.07 -14.46
N SER A 268 -24.52 -17.72 -15.60
CA SER A 268 -25.20 -19.02 -15.61
C SER A 268 -24.37 -20.07 -14.86
N SER A 269 -24.81 -20.43 -13.66
CA SER A 269 -24.28 -21.58 -12.94
C SER A 269 -24.70 -22.84 -13.70
N LEU A 270 -23.81 -23.39 -14.53
CA LEU A 270 -23.83 -24.82 -14.80
C LEU A 270 -23.35 -25.53 -13.53
N GLY A 271 -24.15 -25.44 -12.48
CA GLY A 271 -23.83 -25.98 -11.17
C GLY A 271 -24.28 -27.43 -11.10
N GLU A 272 -23.33 -28.37 -11.05
CA GLU A 272 -23.56 -29.64 -10.36
C GLU A 272 -23.89 -29.32 -8.90
N LYS A 273 -25.17 -29.37 -8.55
CA LYS A 273 -25.62 -29.38 -7.15
C LYS A 273 -25.23 -30.73 -6.55
N THR A 274 -24.03 -30.84 -6.00
CA THR A 274 -23.73 -31.95 -5.09
C THR A 274 -24.37 -31.62 -3.74
N ILE A 275 -25.58 -32.13 -3.49
CA ILE A 275 -26.15 -32.19 -2.15
C ILE A 275 -25.27 -33.17 -1.38
N ALA A 276 -24.49 -32.69 -0.41
CA ALA A 276 -23.83 -33.58 0.53
C ALA A 276 -24.92 -34.25 1.38
N ALA A 277 -25.26 -35.49 1.02
CA ALA A 277 -26.15 -36.33 1.82
C ALA A 277 -25.55 -36.48 3.23
N GLN A 278 -26.36 -36.20 4.23
CA GLN A 278 -26.06 -36.41 5.64
C GLN A 278 -25.65 -37.87 5.89
N GLN A 279 -24.43 -38.08 6.36
CA GLN A 279 -24.18 -39.02 7.44
C GLN A 279 -23.31 -38.31 8.48
N ALA A 280 -23.96 -37.84 9.54
CA ALA A 280 -23.29 -37.39 10.73
C ALA A 280 -22.52 -38.57 11.33
N LYS A 281 -21.19 -38.52 11.27
CA LYS A 281 -20.33 -39.18 12.25
C LYS A 281 -19.91 -38.12 13.27
N PRO A 282 -20.09 -38.34 14.59
CA PRO A 282 -19.72 -37.35 15.58
C PRO A 282 -18.21 -37.12 15.53
N ILE A 283 -17.82 -35.83 15.50
CA ILE A 283 -16.43 -35.40 15.65
C ILE A 283 -15.97 -35.87 17.04
N PRO A 284 -14.87 -36.64 17.17
CA PRO A 284 -14.37 -37.05 18.47
C PRO A 284 -13.95 -35.80 19.25
N LYS A 285 -14.54 -35.58 20.43
CA LYS A 285 -14.15 -34.50 21.35
C LYS A 285 -12.69 -34.69 21.70
N ASN A 286 -11.86 -33.71 21.32
CA ASN A 286 -10.44 -33.73 21.59
C ASN A 286 -10.21 -33.43 23.10
N ARG A 287 -10.12 -34.50 23.91
CA ARG A 287 -10.01 -34.49 25.40
C ARG A 287 -8.85 -33.66 25.95
N LEU A 288 -7.88 -33.27 25.12
CA LEU A 288 -6.72 -32.46 25.52
C LEU A 288 -7.04 -30.97 25.65
N VAL A 289 -8.02 -30.44 24.91
CA VAL A 289 -8.37 -29.01 24.95
C VAL A 289 -9.26 -28.68 26.15
N GLU A 290 -10.16 -29.59 26.54
CA GLU A 290 -11.03 -29.40 27.72
C GLU A 290 -10.26 -29.42 29.04
N LYS A 291 -9.18 -30.23 29.13
CA LYS A 291 -8.35 -30.29 30.35
C LYS A 291 -7.59 -28.98 30.60
N HIS A 292 -7.06 -28.38 29.53
CA HIS A 292 -6.31 -27.11 29.63
C HIS A 292 -7.21 -25.89 29.94
N TRP A 293 -8.50 -25.95 29.55
CA TRP A 293 -9.47 -24.90 29.86
C TRP A 293 -10.01 -24.98 31.30
N GLN A 294 -10.11 -26.18 31.88
CA GLN A 294 -10.58 -26.37 33.25
C GLN A 294 -9.49 -26.06 34.29
N ASP A 295 -8.23 -26.44 34.02
CA ASP A 295 -7.11 -26.18 34.94
C ASP A 295 -6.80 -24.67 35.07
N ASN A 296 -7.00 -23.90 34.00
CA ASN A 296 -6.85 -22.44 34.04
C ASN A 296 -8.02 -21.70 34.71
N LYS A 297 -9.18 -22.33 34.85
CA LYS A 297 -10.30 -21.76 35.61
C LYS A 297 -10.14 -21.94 37.13
N LYS A 298 -9.57 -23.07 37.58
CA LYS A 298 -9.31 -23.28 39.02
C LYS A 298 -8.20 -22.36 39.58
N LYS A 299 -7.18 -22.02 38.78
CA LYS A 299 -6.11 -21.09 39.19
C LYS A 299 -6.52 -19.61 39.32
N LYS A 300 -7.75 -19.24 38.96
CA LYS A 300 -8.28 -17.87 39.08
C LYS A 300 -9.27 -17.68 40.24
N GLN A 301 -9.44 -18.69 41.09
CA GLN A 301 -10.35 -18.65 42.25
C GLN A 301 -9.67 -19.00 43.58
N GLU A 302 -8.33 -19.03 43.62
CA GLU A 302 -7.54 -19.00 44.86
C GLU A 302 -6.72 -17.70 44.92
#